data_AF-A0AAW5T0H3-F1
#
_entry.id   AF-A0AAW5T0H3-F1
#
_cell.length_a   1.000
_cell.length_b   1.000
_cell.length_c   1.000
_cell.angle_alpha   90.00
_cell.angle_beta   90.00
_cell.angle_gamma   90.00
#
_symmetry.space_group_name_H-M   'P 1'
#
loop_
_entity.id
_entity.type
_entity.pdbx_description
1 polymer ?
#
loop_
_entity_poly.entity_id
_entity_poly.type
_entity_poly.pdbx_seq_one_letter_code
_entity_poly.pdbx_strand_id
1 'polypeptide(L)'
;MTTSYVERPRALLDEAVVLRRCAVWRSAFKGFSVSYPAELLSFEPAAEWMRRHRVTVDVVTAAEFNLALASSIRSAQLVMHPRNAAAIACAGTGRAARLVVESAQQAAAVARGAQRCEHVLVDAGHEMPTVLAEVFRHSQLDLAGLHCTADPSHDALGLGALRTALADMAMIRRRHAVLLSRISLAGLDGGLFGLRPWALRRVADALSEVLEEQCARYRFPRPALTVAPSVRALLPRDVNAA
;
A
#
# COMPACT_ATOMS: atom_id res chain seq x y z
N MET A 1 40.83 -19.84 13.95
CA MET A 1 39.36 -19.99 13.84
C MET A 1 38.92 -19.13 12.67
N THR A 2 38.70 -19.76 11.52
CA THR A 2 38.38 -19.07 10.27
C THR A 2 36.87 -19.00 10.16
N THR A 3 36.30 -17.82 10.34
CA THR A 3 34.86 -17.58 10.20
C THR A 3 34.51 -17.70 8.72
N SER A 4 33.97 -18.84 8.31
CA SER A 4 33.39 -19.00 6.98
C SER A 4 32.07 -18.22 6.95
N TYR A 5 32.08 -17.09 6.24
CA TYR A 5 30.84 -16.50 5.74
C TYR A 5 30.28 -17.47 4.72
N VAL A 6 29.29 -18.27 5.13
CA VAL A 6 28.43 -18.96 4.18
C VAL A 6 27.58 -17.88 3.53
N GLU A 7 28.06 -17.31 2.42
CA GLU A 7 27.19 -16.65 1.46
C GLU A 7 26.11 -17.67 1.11
N ARG A 8 24.89 -17.44 1.61
CA ARG A 8 23.73 -18.11 1.04
C ARG A 8 23.79 -17.83 -0.45
N PRO A 9 23.76 -18.85 -1.33
CA PRO A 9 23.66 -18.59 -2.74
C PRO A 9 22.42 -17.73 -2.92
N ARG A 10 22.61 -16.47 -3.33
CA ARG A 10 21.55 -15.74 -4.02
C ARG A 10 21.22 -16.65 -5.18
N ALA A 11 20.14 -17.43 -5.05
CA ALA A 11 19.48 -18.00 -6.22
C ALA A 11 19.50 -16.88 -7.25
N LEU A 12 19.96 -17.16 -8.47
CA LEU A 12 19.97 -16.21 -9.59
C LEU A 12 18.51 -15.77 -9.78
N LEU A 13 18.09 -14.80 -8.96
CA LEU A 13 16.82 -14.11 -9.04
C LEU A 13 16.99 -13.37 -10.34
N ASP A 14 16.35 -13.86 -11.39
CA ASP A 14 16.29 -13.15 -12.64
C ASP A 14 15.60 -11.82 -12.34
N GLU A 15 16.40 -10.76 -12.14
CA GLU A 15 15.91 -9.44 -11.76
C GLU A 15 14.95 -8.89 -12.83
N ALA A 16 15.07 -9.39 -14.06
CA ALA A 16 14.12 -9.09 -15.14
C ALA A 16 12.73 -9.68 -14.88
N VAL A 17 12.60 -10.77 -14.11
CA VAL A 17 11.30 -11.32 -13.68
C VAL A 17 10.59 -10.36 -12.74
N VAL A 18 11.30 -9.75 -11.78
CA VAL A 18 10.73 -8.75 -10.86
C VAL A 18 10.18 -7.57 -11.65
N LEU A 19 11.00 -7.00 -12.54
CA LEU A 19 10.59 -5.91 -13.42
C LEU A 19 9.39 -6.30 -14.30
N ARG A 20 9.44 -7.47 -14.94
CA ARG A 20 8.35 -7.97 -15.79
C ARG A 20 7.04 -8.09 -15.01
N ARG A 21 7.09 -8.61 -13.78
CA ARG A 21 5.91 -8.72 -12.91
C ARG A 21 5.38 -7.35 -12.53
N CYS A 22 6.26 -6.40 -12.19
CA CYS A 22 5.84 -5.02 -11.94
C CYS A 22 5.07 -4.43 -13.13
N ALA A 23 5.63 -4.56 -14.34
CA ALA A 23 5.01 -4.09 -15.57
C ALA A 23 3.67 -4.80 -15.86
N VAL A 24 3.57 -6.10 -15.62
CA VAL A 24 2.33 -6.88 -15.79
C VAL A 24 1.23 -6.40 -14.84
N TRP A 25 1.54 -6.18 -13.56
CA TRP A 25 0.58 -5.64 -12.60
C TRP A 25 0.08 -4.26 -13.03
N ARG A 26 0.98 -3.34 -13.35
CA ARG A 26 0.58 -2.00 -13.82
C ARG A 26 -0.26 -2.04 -15.08
N SER A 27 0.08 -2.92 -16.02
CA SER A 27 -0.68 -3.05 -17.27
C SER A 27 -2.04 -3.72 -17.09
N ALA A 28 -2.22 -4.57 -16.07
CA ALA A 28 -3.50 -5.22 -15.81
C ALA A 28 -4.48 -4.28 -15.10
N PHE A 29 -3.99 -3.42 -14.21
CA PHE A 29 -4.79 -2.51 -13.41
C PHE A 29 -4.88 -1.09 -14.03
N LYS A 30 -5.16 -0.99 -15.35
CA LYS A 30 -5.11 0.28 -16.12
C LYS A 30 -6.09 1.39 -15.69
N GLY A 31 -7.02 1.12 -14.78
CA GLY A 31 -7.91 2.11 -14.16
C GLY A 31 -7.56 2.48 -12.71
N PHE A 32 -6.49 1.89 -12.17
CA PHE A 32 -6.08 2.03 -10.78
C PHE A 32 -4.61 2.41 -10.67
N SER A 33 -4.25 2.95 -9.51
CA SER A 33 -2.83 3.06 -9.15
C SER A 33 -2.34 1.72 -8.63
N VAL A 34 -1.10 1.35 -8.94
CA VAL A 34 -0.41 0.21 -8.32
C VAL A 34 0.72 0.75 -7.47
N SER A 35 0.77 0.29 -6.22
CA SER A 35 1.85 0.57 -5.28
C SER A 35 2.77 -0.63 -5.14
N TYR A 36 4.07 -0.40 -5.03
CA TYR A 36 5.08 -1.45 -5.00
C TYR A 36 5.87 -1.42 -3.69
N PRO A 37 6.19 -2.58 -3.10
CA PRO A 37 6.98 -2.66 -1.88
C PRO A 37 8.41 -2.15 -2.09
N ALA A 38 8.94 -1.39 -1.12
CA ALA A 38 10.29 -0.83 -1.16
C ALA A 38 11.40 -1.88 -1.21
N GLU A 39 11.11 -3.12 -0.80
CA GLU A 39 11.98 -4.28 -0.94
C GLU A 39 12.44 -4.49 -2.40
N LEU A 40 11.61 -4.10 -3.37
CA LEU A 40 11.96 -4.19 -4.79
C LEU A 40 13.09 -3.24 -5.20
N LEU A 41 13.40 -2.23 -4.39
CA LEU A 41 14.49 -1.29 -4.67
C LEU A 41 15.89 -1.94 -4.59
N SER A 42 15.96 -3.15 -4.02
CA SER A 42 17.20 -3.95 -4.01
C SER A 42 17.51 -4.59 -5.37
N PHE A 43 16.59 -4.52 -6.34
CA PHE A 43 16.77 -4.99 -7.71
C PHE A 43 16.90 -3.78 -8.63
N GLU A 44 18.08 -3.56 -9.19
CA GLU A 44 18.40 -2.34 -9.95
C GLU A 44 17.41 -2.09 -11.10
N PRO A 45 17.06 -3.07 -11.96
CA PRO A 45 16.10 -2.85 -13.05
C PRO A 45 14.72 -2.44 -12.56
N ALA A 46 14.27 -2.96 -11.41
CA ALA A 46 12.99 -2.61 -10.81
C ALA A 46 13.05 -1.20 -10.20
N ALA A 47 14.11 -0.88 -9.46
CA ALA A 47 14.31 0.45 -8.86
C ALA A 47 14.34 1.55 -9.94
N GLU A 48 15.09 1.32 -11.02
CA GLU A 48 15.20 2.25 -12.13
C GLU A 48 13.84 2.46 -12.83
N TRP A 49 13.09 1.37 -13.05
CA TRP A 49 11.75 1.41 -13.61
C TRP A 49 10.77 2.16 -12.71
N MET A 50 10.76 1.88 -11.40
CA MET A 50 9.89 2.53 -10.42
C MET A 50 10.12 4.05 -10.43
N ARG A 51 11.40 4.46 -10.39
CA ARG A 51 11.83 5.86 -10.51
C ARG A 51 11.33 6.52 -11.80
N ARG A 52 11.60 5.88 -12.95
CA ARG A 52 11.25 6.41 -14.28
C ARG A 52 9.75 6.58 -14.45
N HIS A 53 8.98 5.60 -13.99
CA HIS A 53 7.55 5.56 -14.19
C HIS A 53 6.71 6.24 -13.12
N ARG A 54 7.37 6.73 -12.07
CA ARG A 54 6.76 7.50 -10.99
C ARG A 54 5.65 6.74 -10.25
N VAL A 55 5.80 5.43 -10.12
CA VAL A 55 4.83 4.57 -9.42
C VAL A 55 4.85 4.84 -7.91
N THR A 56 3.77 4.52 -7.23
CA THR A 56 3.73 4.59 -5.76
C THR A 56 4.63 3.51 -5.17
N VAL A 57 5.32 3.82 -4.08
CA VAL A 57 6.18 2.88 -3.36
C VAL A 57 5.76 2.84 -1.89
N ASP A 58 5.44 1.65 -1.40
CA ASP A 58 5.13 1.41 0.00
C ASP A 58 6.41 1.16 0.79
N VAL A 59 6.60 1.92 1.88
CA VAL A 59 7.73 1.79 2.80
C VAL A 59 7.21 1.52 4.21
N VAL A 60 7.78 0.56 4.91
CA VAL A 60 7.35 0.11 6.25
C VAL A 60 8.31 0.61 7.32
N THR A 61 9.60 0.67 6.99
CA THR A 61 10.67 1.04 7.93
C THR A 61 11.32 2.38 7.55
N ALA A 62 11.98 3.03 8.53
CA ALA A 62 12.80 4.22 8.26
C ALA A 62 13.98 3.90 7.32
N ALA A 63 14.52 2.67 7.38
CA ALA A 63 15.59 2.23 6.49
C ALA A 63 15.10 2.12 5.03
N GLU A 64 13.93 1.54 4.79
CA GLU A 64 13.30 1.51 3.47
C GLU A 64 12.97 2.90 2.95
N PHE A 65 12.47 3.79 3.82
CA PHE A 65 12.22 5.19 3.46
C PHE A 65 13.51 5.87 2.96
N ASN A 66 14.61 5.73 3.71
CA ASN A 66 15.91 6.29 3.33
C ASN A 66 16.48 5.64 2.07
N LEU A 67 16.33 4.32 1.91
CA LEU A 67 16.71 3.60 0.70
C LEU A 67 15.95 4.13 -0.52
N ALA A 68 14.64 4.37 -0.39
CA ALA A 68 13.83 4.92 -1.46
C ALA A 68 14.33 6.30 -1.91
N LEU A 69 14.64 7.19 -0.97
CA LEU A 69 15.23 8.49 -1.28
C LEU A 69 16.60 8.36 -1.94
N ALA A 70 17.47 7.48 -1.44
CA ALA A 70 18.79 7.21 -2.02
C ALA A 70 18.69 6.66 -3.45
N SER A 71 17.67 5.84 -3.72
CA SER A 71 17.31 5.33 -5.06
C SER A 71 16.59 6.37 -5.93
N SER A 72 16.59 7.65 -5.53
CA SER A 72 15.94 8.76 -6.24
C SER A 72 14.43 8.61 -6.42
N ILE A 73 13.76 7.83 -5.56
CA ILE A 73 12.31 7.83 -5.45
C ILE A 73 11.91 9.08 -4.65
N ARG A 74 11.17 9.98 -5.30
CA ARG A 74 10.68 11.21 -4.68
C ARG A 74 9.73 10.89 -3.52
N SER A 75 9.80 11.64 -2.43
CA SER A 75 8.88 11.49 -1.28
C SER A 75 7.40 11.54 -1.66
N ALA A 76 7.05 12.31 -2.72
CA ALA A 76 5.71 12.37 -3.30
C ALA A 76 5.20 11.04 -3.93
N GLN A 77 6.06 10.04 -4.08
CA GLN A 77 5.70 8.68 -4.51
C GLN A 77 5.55 7.72 -3.31
N LEU A 78 6.00 8.11 -2.12
CA LEU A 78 6.09 7.21 -0.98
C LEU A 78 4.77 7.19 -0.20
N VAL A 79 4.33 5.99 0.14
CA VAL A 79 3.29 5.75 1.14
C VAL A 79 3.93 4.99 2.28
N MET A 80 3.87 5.54 3.49
CA MET A 80 4.54 4.95 4.64
C MET A 80 3.57 4.20 5.54
N HIS A 81 3.96 2.99 5.95
CA HIS A 81 3.23 2.10 6.85
C HIS A 81 4.07 1.86 8.12
N PRO A 82 4.20 2.85 9.02
CA PRO A 82 5.24 2.81 10.04
C PRO A 82 4.93 1.79 11.15
N ARG A 83 5.71 0.70 11.25
CA ARG A 83 5.47 -0.41 12.20
C ARG A 83 6.26 -0.35 13.52
N ASN A 84 7.17 0.61 13.67
CA ASN A 84 7.99 0.75 14.87
C ASN A 84 8.29 2.22 15.18
N ALA A 85 8.86 2.50 16.36
CA ALA A 85 9.12 3.86 16.84
C ALA A 85 9.99 4.69 15.87
N ALA A 86 11.03 4.09 15.27
CA ALA A 86 11.88 4.77 14.30
C ALA A 86 11.11 5.13 13.01
N ALA A 87 10.27 4.21 12.52
CA ALA A 87 9.41 4.45 11.38
C ALA A 87 8.37 5.53 11.68
N ILE A 88 7.79 5.56 12.89
CA ILE A 88 6.82 6.59 13.30
C ILE A 88 7.47 7.98 13.37
N ALA A 89 8.67 8.09 13.95
CA ALA A 89 9.42 9.34 13.98
C ALA A 89 9.79 9.81 12.55
N CYS A 90 10.16 8.87 11.69
CA CYS A 90 10.42 9.13 10.29
C CYS A 90 9.15 9.55 9.53
N ALA A 91 7.98 8.96 9.82
CA ALA A 91 6.71 9.32 9.19
C ALA A 91 6.31 10.79 9.45
N GLY A 92 6.51 11.30 10.67
CA GLY A 92 6.22 12.70 11.01
C GLY A 92 7.12 13.73 10.33
N THR A 93 8.34 13.34 9.91
CA THR A 93 9.37 14.27 9.40
C THR A 93 9.77 14.01 7.95
N GLY A 94 9.53 12.80 7.43
CA GLY A 94 10.02 12.31 6.15
C GLY A 94 9.22 12.83 4.94
N ARG A 95 8.05 13.43 5.15
CA ARG A 95 7.24 14.04 4.08
C ARG A 95 6.85 13.06 2.97
N ALA A 96 6.59 11.80 3.33
CA ALA A 96 5.94 10.84 2.43
C ALA A 96 4.64 11.43 1.87
N ALA A 97 4.17 10.97 0.71
CA ALA A 97 2.95 11.50 0.12
C ALA A 97 1.74 11.24 1.03
N ARG A 98 1.71 10.06 1.65
CA ARG A 98 0.66 9.61 2.56
C ARG A 98 1.23 8.69 3.64
N LEU A 99 0.55 8.62 4.77
CA LEU A 99 0.87 7.74 5.89
C LEU A 99 -0.31 6.82 6.18
N VAL A 100 -0.06 5.54 6.44
CA VAL A 100 -1.09 4.62 6.94
C VAL A 100 -0.99 4.55 8.47
N VAL A 101 -2.10 4.77 9.16
CA VAL A 101 -2.18 4.69 10.62
C VAL A 101 -3.19 3.62 11.03
N GLU A 102 -2.79 2.75 11.95
CA GLU A 102 -3.54 1.58 12.41
C GLU A 102 -3.92 1.65 13.90
N SER A 103 -3.34 2.59 14.65
CA SER A 103 -3.67 2.79 16.07
C SER A 103 -3.70 4.27 16.45
N ALA A 104 -4.46 4.59 17.50
CA ALA A 104 -4.50 5.95 18.04
C ALA A 104 -3.13 6.39 18.57
N GLN A 105 -2.37 5.49 19.20
CA GLN A 105 -1.02 5.82 19.70
C GLN A 105 -0.09 6.24 18.55
N GLN A 106 -0.17 5.53 17.42
CA GLN A 106 0.59 5.85 16.21
C GLN A 106 0.13 7.17 15.60
N ALA A 107 -1.18 7.41 15.46
CA ALA A 107 -1.71 8.67 14.95
C ALA A 107 -1.27 9.86 15.80
N ALA A 108 -1.38 9.76 17.13
CA ALA A 108 -0.91 10.79 18.06
C ALA A 108 0.60 11.05 17.95
N ALA A 109 1.40 9.99 17.80
CA ALA A 109 2.85 10.10 17.67
C ALA A 109 3.26 10.75 16.34
N VAL A 110 2.61 10.39 15.23
CA VAL A 110 2.80 11.05 13.93
C VAL A 110 2.43 12.52 14.01
N ALA A 111 1.27 12.85 14.59
CA ALA A 111 0.81 14.24 14.74
C ALA A 111 1.80 15.10 15.54
N ARG A 112 2.38 14.58 16.62
CA ARG A 112 3.41 15.28 17.41
C ARG A 112 4.68 15.58 16.62
N GLY A 113 5.07 14.68 15.71
CA GLY A 113 6.26 14.85 14.88
C GLY A 113 6.02 15.64 13.58
N ALA A 114 4.75 15.83 13.19
CA ALA A 114 4.36 16.40 11.91
C ALA A 114 4.82 17.86 11.77
N GLN A 115 5.60 18.13 10.72
CA GLN A 115 6.07 19.49 10.38
C GLN A 115 5.15 20.20 9.37
N ARG A 116 4.11 19.52 8.89
CA ARG A 116 3.10 20.03 7.96
C ARG A 116 1.80 19.23 8.17
N CYS A 117 0.78 19.56 7.40
CA CYS A 117 -0.39 18.70 7.27
C CYS A 117 0.00 17.41 6.53
N GLU A 118 -0.09 16.27 7.21
CA GLU A 118 0.16 14.94 6.67
C GLU A 118 -1.14 14.29 6.23
N HIS A 119 -1.17 13.78 4.99
CA HIS A 119 -2.33 13.05 4.50
C HIS A 119 -2.30 11.62 5.02
N VAL A 120 -3.31 11.22 5.78
CA VAL A 120 -3.39 9.91 6.41
C VAL A 120 -4.46 9.02 5.77
N LEU A 121 -4.14 7.73 5.66
CA LEU A 121 -5.11 6.67 5.44
C LEU A 121 -5.25 5.91 6.76
N VAL A 122 -6.48 5.69 7.20
CA VAL A 122 -6.74 4.90 8.41
C VAL A 122 -6.99 3.45 8.01
N ASP A 123 -6.34 2.50 8.70
CA ASP A 123 -6.59 1.09 8.48
C ASP A 123 -8.04 0.73 8.84
N ALA A 124 -8.73 0.07 7.92
CA ALA A 124 -10.11 -0.34 8.06
C ALA A 124 -10.18 -1.59 8.94
N GLY A 125 -11.04 -1.56 9.95
CA GLY A 125 -11.16 -2.66 10.90
C GLY A 125 -11.72 -2.21 12.23
N HIS A 126 -11.51 -3.04 13.26
CA HIS A 126 -12.09 -2.85 14.58
C HIS A 126 -11.60 -1.56 15.28
N GLU A 127 -10.31 -1.23 15.13
CA GLU A 127 -9.69 -0.07 15.78
C GLU A 127 -10.04 1.27 15.09
N MET A 128 -10.58 1.22 13.87
CA MET A 128 -10.81 2.41 13.04
C MET A 128 -11.55 3.54 13.77
N PRO A 129 -12.63 3.32 14.55
CA PRO A 129 -13.31 4.41 15.27
C PRO A 129 -12.38 5.16 16.24
N THR A 130 -11.51 4.43 16.96
CA THR A 130 -10.56 5.00 17.92
C THR A 130 -9.46 5.77 17.19
N VAL A 131 -8.97 5.24 16.07
CA VAL A 131 -7.98 5.93 15.23
C VAL A 131 -8.57 7.20 14.61
N LEU A 132 -9.80 7.15 14.09
CA LEU A 132 -10.50 8.31 13.53
C LEU A 132 -10.69 9.41 14.57
N ALA A 133 -11.10 9.03 15.79
CA ALA A 133 -11.25 9.97 16.89
C ALA A 133 -9.92 10.69 17.19
N GLU A 134 -8.80 9.97 17.18
CA GLU A 134 -7.48 10.58 17.38
C GLU A 134 -7.07 11.45 16.18
N VAL A 135 -7.27 11.00 14.95
CA VAL A 135 -6.96 11.79 13.74
C VAL A 135 -7.70 13.13 13.75
N PHE A 136 -9.00 13.14 14.08
CA PHE A 136 -9.78 14.38 14.14
C PHE A 136 -9.37 15.34 15.26
N ARG A 137 -8.59 14.91 16.25
CA ARG A 137 -8.08 15.79 17.32
C ARG A 137 -6.88 16.63 16.88
N HIS A 138 -6.20 16.25 15.80
CA HIS A 138 -4.96 16.88 15.36
C HIS A 138 -5.14 17.56 14.01
N SER A 139 -4.97 18.88 13.94
CA SER A 139 -5.05 19.65 12.69
C SER A 139 -3.90 19.35 11.72
N GLN A 140 -2.82 18.73 12.21
CA GLN A 140 -1.71 18.26 11.41
C GLN A 140 -2.05 16.99 10.60
N LEU A 141 -3.17 16.31 10.86
CA LEU A 141 -3.55 15.09 10.15
C LEU A 141 -4.77 15.35 9.28
N ASP A 142 -4.62 15.17 7.96
CA ASP A 142 -5.71 15.24 7.00
C ASP A 142 -6.14 13.83 6.60
N LEU A 143 -7.35 13.44 6.99
CA LEU A 143 -7.91 12.14 6.69
C LEU A 143 -8.27 12.04 5.20
N ALA A 144 -7.38 11.43 4.40
CA ALA A 144 -7.52 11.37 2.95
C ALA A 144 -8.32 10.15 2.46
N GLY A 145 -8.36 9.07 3.25
CA GLY A 145 -8.93 7.80 2.82
C GLY A 145 -8.78 6.67 3.83
N LEU A 146 -9.06 5.46 3.37
CA LEU A 146 -8.90 4.23 4.14
C LEU A 146 -7.84 3.32 3.51
N HIS A 147 -7.17 2.54 4.34
CA HIS A 147 -6.35 1.40 3.94
C HIS A 147 -7.09 0.12 4.33
N CYS A 148 -7.04 -0.91 3.50
CA CYS A 148 -7.55 -2.23 3.83
C CYS A 148 -6.66 -3.30 3.21
N THR A 149 -6.69 -4.50 3.79
CA THR A 149 -5.85 -5.62 3.35
C THR A 149 -6.73 -6.82 3.00
N ALA A 150 -6.44 -7.47 1.88
CA ALA A 150 -7.07 -8.72 1.48
C ALA A 150 -6.71 -9.84 2.47
N ASP A 151 -7.72 -10.57 2.97
CA ASP A 151 -7.49 -11.77 3.78
C ASP A 151 -7.22 -12.96 2.85
N PRO A 152 -6.02 -13.56 2.85
CA PRO A 152 -5.70 -14.67 1.96
C PRO A 152 -6.58 -15.92 2.18
N SER A 153 -7.22 -16.06 3.34
CA SER A 153 -8.05 -17.23 3.68
C SER A 153 -9.50 -17.09 3.23
N HIS A 154 -10.08 -15.88 3.32
CA HIS A 154 -11.51 -15.67 3.13
C HIS A 154 -11.85 -14.63 2.04
N ASP A 155 -10.93 -13.74 1.69
CA ASP A 155 -11.12 -12.67 0.72
C ASP A 155 -9.81 -12.37 -0.01
N ALA A 156 -9.23 -13.40 -0.64
CA ALA A 156 -7.90 -13.31 -1.25
C ALA A 156 -7.81 -12.26 -2.38
N LEU A 157 -8.95 -11.81 -2.90
CA LEU A 157 -9.06 -10.77 -3.93
C LEU A 157 -9.37 -9.38 -3.35
N GLY A 158 -9.62 -9.28 -2.05
CA GLY A 158 -9.93 -8.04 -1.37
C GLY A 158 -11.28 -7.42 -1.77
N LEU A 159 -12.20 -8.19 -2.36
CA LEU A 159 -13.49 -7.67 -2.80
C LEU A 159 -14.40 -7.36 -1.60
N GLY A 160 -14.35 -8.21 -0.57
CA GLY A 160 -15.04 -7.99 0.69
C GLY A 160 -14.45 -6.81 1.45
N ALA A 161 -13.12 -6.75 1.59
CA ALA A 161 -12.40 -5.65 2.22
C ALA A 161 -12.70 -4.31 1.54
N LEU A 162 -12.77 -4.28 0.20
CA LEU A 162 -13.14 -3.09 -0.55
C LEU A 162 -14.60 -2.67 -0.32
N ARG A 163 -15.54 -3.63 -0.29
CA ARG A 163 -16.96 -3.34 0.03
C ARG A 163 -17.09 -2.74 1.42
N THR A 164 -16.43 -3.31 2.41
CA THR A 164 -16.43 -2.82 3.80
C THR A 164 -15.84 -1.41 3.86
N ALA A 165 -14.68 -1.17 3.26
CA ALA A 165 -14.06 0.16 3.23
C ALA A 165 -14.98 1.23 2.59
N LEU A 166 -15.69 0.90 1.50
CA LEU A 166 -16.64 1.84 0.87
C LEU A 166 -17.85 2.13 1.77
N ALA A 167 -18.36 1.12 2.47
CA ALA A 167 -19.43 1.31 3.46
C ALA A 167 -18.96 2.20 4.62
N ASP A 168 -17.72 2.01 5.08
CA ASP A 168 -17.10 2.80 6.14
C ASP A 168 -16.89 4.25 5.70
N MET A 169 -16.39 4.50 4.48
CA MET A 169 -16.31 5.88 3.93
C MET A 169 -17.68 6.56 3.89
N ALA A 170 -18.74 5.83 3.51
CA ALA A 170 -20.10 6.36 3.51
C ALA A 170 -20.63 6.64 4.93
N MET A 171 -20.22 5.84 5.92
CA MET A 171 -20.51 6.09 7.34
C MET A 171 -19.75 7.33 7.83
N ILE A 172 -18.46 7.45 7.52
CA ILE A 172 -17.61 8.57 7.91
C ILE A 172 -18.18 9.89 7.36
N ARG A 173 -18.56 9.92 6.08
CA ARG A 173 -19.21 11.09 5.47
C ARG A 173 -20.50 11.47 6.21
N ARG A 174 -21.32 10.49 6.60
CA ARG A 174 -22.59 10.76 7.29
C ARG A 174 -22.40 11.26 8.71
N ARG A 175 -21.46 10.69 9.47
CA ARG A 175 -21.26 11.01 10.89
C ARG A 175 -20.35 12.23 11.12
N HIS A 176 -19.37 12.41 10.25
CA HIS A 176 -18.31 13.41 10.44
C HIS A 176 -18.31 14.49 9.36
N ALA A 177 -19.19 14.41 8.35
CA ALA A 177 -19.22 15.33 7.20
C ALA A 177 -17.88 15.39 6.41
N VAL A 178 -17.04 14.36 6.54
CA VAL A 178 -15.76 14.24 5.83
C VAL A 178 -15.91 13.38 4.59
N LEU A 179 -15.58 13.93 3.42
CA LEU A 179 -15.61 13.20 2.15
C LEU A 179 -14.23 12.61 1.84
N LEU A 180 -14.08 11.31 2.10
CA LEU A 180 -12.87 10.58 1.74
C LEU A 180 -12.80 10.32 0.23
N SER A 181 -11.59 10.37 -0.34
CA SER A 181 -11.39 10.30 -1.80
C SER A 181 -10.46 9.17 -2.25
N ARG A 182 -9.92 8.38 -1.31
CA ARG A 182 -8.91 7.36 -1.59
C ARG A 182 -9.18 6.06 -0.83
N ILE A 183 -8.86 4.96 -1.49
CA ILE A 183 -8.75 3.63 -0.88
C ILE A 183 -7.40 3.04 -1.29
N SER A 184 -6.71 2.44 -0.34
CA SER A 184 -5.56 1.57 -0.58
C SER A 184 -5.96 0.14 -0.24
N LEU A 185 -5.90 -0.78 -1.21
CA LEU A 185 -6.14 -2.21 -1.01
C LEU A 185 -4.82 -2.97 -1.14
N ALA A 186 -4.32 -3.52 -0.04
CA ALA A 186 -3.08 -4.28 0.01
C ALA A 186 -3.31 -5.79 0.11
N GLY A 187 -2.21 -6.54 0.05
CA GLY A 187 -2.22 -7.99 0.30
C GLY A 187 -2.68 -8.83 -0.89
N LEU A 188 -2.83 -8.25 -2.08
CA LEU A 188 -3.24 -9.00 -3.26
C LEU A 188 -2.14 -9.98 -3.67
N ASP A 189 -2.34 -11.26 -3.37
CA ASP A 189 -1.47 -12.33 -3.81
C ASP A 189 -1.91 -12.80 -5.20
N GLY A 190 -1.08 -12.53 -6.21
CA GLY A 190 -1.28 -13.02 -7.57
C GLY A 190 -1.15 -14.55 -7.70
N GLY A 191 -0.86 -15.26 -6.60
CA GLY A 191 -0.68 -16.70 -6.48
C GLY A 191 -1.88 -17.52 -6.96
N LEU A 192 -3.12 -17.07 -6.73
CA LEU A 192 -4.33 -17.73 -7.25
C LEU A 192 -4.42 -17.69 -8.80
N PHE A 193 -3.68 -16.78 -9.44
CA PHE A 193 -3.83 -16.48 -10.88
C PHE A 193 -2.62 -16.86 -11.72
N GLY A 194 -1.60 -17.45 -11.11
CA GLY A 194 -0.33 -17.75 -11.78
C GLY A 194 0.28 -16.54 -12.49
N LEU A 195 -0.04 -15.32 -12.02
CA LEU A 195 0.35 -14.03 -12.62
C LEU A 195 0.05 -13.91 -14.13
N ARG A 196 -0.97 -14.62 -14.63
CA ARG A 196 -1.38 -14.50 -16.03
C ARG A 196 -2.02 -13.11 -16.24
N PRO A 197 -1.60 -12.33 -17.25
CA PRO A 197 -2.13 -10.98 -17.45
C PRO A 197 -3.66 -10.90 -17.59
N TRP A 198 -4.30 -11.90 -18.20
CA TRP A 198 -5.76 -11.94 -18.35
C TRP A 198 -6.48 -12.15 -17.02
N ALA A 199 -5.87 -12.89 -16.09
CA ALA A 199 -6.47 -13.19 -14.81
C ALA A 199 -6.40 -11.97 -13.89
N LEU A 200 -5.27 -11.26 -13.88
CA LEU A 200 -5.16 -9.97 -13.18
C LEU A 200 -6.13 -8.91 -13.72
N ARG A 201 -6.38 -8.91 -15.05
CA ARG A 201 -7.41 -8.03 -15.63
C ARG A 201 -8.80 -8.35 -15.10
N ARG A 202 -9.17 -9.63 -15.00
CA ARG A 202 -10.46 -10.02 -14.38
C ARG A 202 -10.58 -9.57 -12.93
N VAL A 203 -9.48 -9.58 -12.16
CA VAL A 203 -9.48 -9.02 -10.79
C VAL A 203 -9.72 -7.51 -10.82
N ALA A 204 -9.04 -6.79 -11.72
CA ALA A 204 -9.24 -5.35 -11.88
C ALA A 204 -10.69 -5.01 -12.32
N ASP A 205 -11.28 -5.82 -13.20
CA ASP A 205 -12.66 -5.68 -13.63
C ASP A 205 -13.61 -5.91 -12.44
N ALA A 206 -13.42 -6.98 -11.67
CA ALA A 206 -14.22 -7.26 -10.47
C ALA A 206 -14.12 -6.14 -9.40
N LEU A 207 -12.93 -5.59 -9.17
CA LEU A 207 -12.74 -4.44 -8.27
C LEU A 207 -13.46 -3.19 -8.80
N SER A 208 -13.47 -2.99 -10.11
CA SER A 208 -14.19 -1.87 -10.75
C SER A 208 -15.70 -2.01 -10.57
N GLU A 209 -16.24 -3.22 -10.76
CA GLU A 209 -17.66 -3.52 -10.52
C GLU A 209 -18.04 -3.26 -9.06
N VAL A 210 -17.22 -3.69 -8.09
CA VAL A 210 -17.44 -3.39 -6.67
C VAL A 210 -17.48 -1.88 -6.42
N LEU A 211 -16.50 -1.13 -6.96
CA LEU A 211 -16.49 0.33 -6.82
C LEU A 211 -17.77 0.95 -7.38
N GLU A 212 -18.19 0.55 -8.58
CA GLU A 212 -19.37 1.10 -9.25
C GLU A 212 -20.65 0.79 -8.48
N GLU A 213 -20.84 -0.47 -8.10
CA GLU A 213 -22.00 -0.94 -7.35
C GLU A 213 -22.11 -0.21 -6.00
N GLN A 214 -21.02 -0.17 -5.21
CA GLN A 214 -21.06 0.45 -3.88
C GLN A 214 -21.14 1.98 -3.96
N CYS A 215 -20.45 2.61 -4.92
CA CYS A 215 -20.56 4.07 -5.11
C CYS A 215 -21.98 4.48 -5.50
N ALA A 216 -22.63 3.72 -6.39
CA ALA A 216 -24.03 3.93 -6.72
C ALA A 216 -24.94 3.72 -5.50
N ARG A 217 -24.77 2.61 -4.78
CA ARG A 217 -25.55 2.26 -3.58
C ARG A 217 -25.51 3.34 -2.51
N TYR A 218 -24.32 3.88 -2.21
CA TYR A 218 -24.13 4.88 -1.16
C TYR A 218 -24.22 6.33 -1.67
N ARG A 219 -24.48 6.55 -2.97
CA ARG A 219 -24.41 7.86 -3.64
C ARG A 219 -23.10 8.57 -3.28
N PHE A 220 -22.00 7.85 -3.44
CA PHE A 220 -20.66 8.27 -3.05
C PHE A 220 -19.82 8.51 -4.32
N PRO A 221 -19.08 9.63 -4.43
CA PRO A 221 -18.17 9.85 -5.56
C PRO A 221 -17.12 8.74 -5.65
N ARG A 222 -16.81 8.26 -6.85
CA ARG A 222 -15.84 7.17 -7.04
C ARG A 222 -14.47 7.56 -6.46
N PRO A 223 -13.96 6.87 -5.43
CA PRO A 223 -12.64 7.18 -4.88
C PRO A 223 -11.53 6.62 -5.76
N ALA A 224 -10.35 7.23 -5.66
CA ALA A 224 -9.15 6.69 -6.28
C ALA A 224 -8.72 5.42 -5.53
N LEU A 225 -8.69 4.29 -6.24
CA LEU A 225 -8.21 3.02 -5.70
C LEU A 225 -6.72 2.83 -6.05
N THR A 226 -5.91 2.58 -5.03
CA THR A 226 -4.55 2.08 -5.17
C THR A 226 -4.52 0.62 -4.73
N VAL A 227 -3.98 -0.26 -5.56
CA VAL A 227 -3.77 -1.66 -5.23
C VAL A 227 -2.30 -1.92 -4.92
N ALA A 228 -2.01 -2.68 -3.87
CA ALA A 228 -0.66 -3.08 -3.51
C ALA A 228 -0.55 -4.62 -3.57
N PRO A 229 0.09 -5.19 -4.61
CA PRO A 229 0.44 -6.61 -4.62
C PRO A 229 1.31 -6.98 -3.43
N SER A 230 1.17 -8.23 -2.95
CA SER A 230 2.11 -8.79 -2.00
C SER A 230 3.51 -8.90 -2.62
N VAL A 231 4.56 -8.80 -1.80
CA VAL A 231 5.95 -9.01 -2.25
C VAL A 231 6.09 -10.37 -2.97
N ARG A 232 5.42 -11.41 -2.45
CA ARG A 232 5.40 -12.76 -3.05
C ARG A 232 4.87 -12.79 -4.48
N ALA A 233 3.91 -11.93 -4.81
CA ALA A 233 3.39 -11.83 -6.18
C ALA A 233 4.42 -11.25 -7.15
N LEU A 234 5.44 -10.54 -6.65
CA LEU A 234 6.42 -9.79 -7.44
C LEU A 234 7.78 -10.50 -7.50
N LEU A 235 8.13 -11.30 -6.50
CA LEU A 235 9.38 -12.06 -6.47
C LEU A 235 9.27 -13.41 -7.19
N PRO A 236 10.33 -13.90 -7.86
CA PRO A 236 10.41 -15.26 -8.37
C PRO A 236 9.97 -16.29 -7.32
N ARG A 237 9.36 -17.39 -7.74
CA ARG A 237 9.10 -18.49 -6.80
C ARG A 237 10.45 -19.06 -6.39
N ASP A 238 10.69 -19.20 -5.10
CA ASP A 238 11.85 -19.94 -4.61
C ASP A 238 11.76 -21.37 -5.12
N VAL A 239 12.64 -21.73 -6.05
CA VAL A 239 12.67 -23.07 -6.66
C VAL A 239 13.02 -24.15 -5.63
N ASN A 240 13.54 -23.75 -4.47
CA ASN A 240 13.94 -24.63 -3.36
C ASN A 240 12.89 -24.74 -2.25
N ALA A 241 11.71 -24.12 -2.39
CA ALA A 241 10.63 -24.19 -1.39
C ALA A 241 9.59 -25.28 -1.70
N ALA A 242 10.05 -26.42 -2.24
CA ALA A 242 9.22 -27.60 -2.50
C ALA A 242 9.11 -28.50 -1.25
#